data_AF-A0A3N5YCT3-F1
#
_entry.id   AF-A0A3N5YCT3-F1
#
_cell.length_a   1.000
_cell.length_b   1.000
_cell.length_c   1.000
_cell.angle_alpha   90.00
_cell.angle_beta   90.00
_cell.angle_gamma   90.00
#
_symmetry.space_group_name_H-M   'P 1'
#
loop_
_entity.id
_entity.type
_entity.pdbx_description
1 polymer ?
#
loop_
_entity_poly.entity_id
_entity_poly.type
_entity_poly.pdbx_seq_one_letter_code
_entity_poly.pdbx_strand_id
1 'polypeptide(L)'
;MQISDIVLGLAAGVGVRLSPDGKTAYYVEWSIGTLCKVEVQTGMVTTVMTGLEYPEDVLVDWDTNEIFVSERTGSVVQVFEREGKRDIAEPGYAPHQLALVKQAGNRFLYVVCYDSGRLIRIDLNSGGALQPIGGGLGHPVGLVIDAAHKFAYVTEQDTGSLTQIELASGAAQKLHTGMVAPFYLAWDKTAAGIFCVQRDPLNRVVNLQLGPPVVMNTVANGLAWRPSGVAPNSNDSLIYVCSDRELEVISFNGVPPIEPGRPPFEIHSIKFNYREHSIPLQNHLTHTPIPVPEFQRGVRNEPACYLAGSLPHIEVVLRQLPAFVPGTYRIGGTGSHGGVRYKDVAPTFNANGLSNPIDFELMWPLPASVERADVSIDWYARLTPGPAKTAAIGSAIHRFYIILARPTAPWTNETPWAAALDLACGWAAGASNVDDATRHITERYNGSGVVSYDTISGSTMYGWTTFNLTEMLERLTGGVGLGEKVNCTDSANTVSTLANLIGCDLWQSRMESHFALNPVIAIGYNVWEVPFGSGFSYHEVPWKGACTQNENIFDGCLKVDADADPTQPPHTPLLPTNMLFGDCSAMNYRKRLCPSTTGGCSACQAQPGTRKRRAVI
;
A
#
# COMPACT_ATOMS: atom_id res chain seq x y z
N MET A 1 -34.57 4.12 6.17
CA MET A 1 -33.41 3.27 5.89
C MET A 1 -32.26 3.79 6.76
N GLN A 2 -31.55 2.89 7.43
CA GLN A 2 -30.37 3.17 8.25
C GLN A 2 -29.29 2.15 7.91
N ILE A 3 -28.04 2.58 7.80
CA ILE A 3 -26.86 1.71 7.72
C ILE A 3 -26.20 1.74 9.09
N SER A 4 -25.88 0.57 9.62
CA SER A 4 -25.25 0.42 10.94
C SER A 4 -24.13 -0.61 10.89
N ASP A 5 -22.99 -0.27 11.49
CA ASP A 5 -21.91 -1.22 11.71
C ASP A 5 -22.31 -2.27 12.74
N ILE A 6 -22.17 -3.54 12.37
CA ILE A 6 -22.27 -4.66 13.30
C ILE A 6 -20.86 -5.03 13.77
N VAL A 7 -19.95 -5.33 12.84
CA VAL A 7 -18.56 -5.67 13.14
C VAL A 7 -17.63 -4.62 12.56
N LEU A 8 -16.65 -4.17 13.36
CA LEU A 8 -15.60 -3.25 12.93
C LEU A 8 -14.23 -3.92 12.94
N GLY A 9 -13.33 -3.42 12.11
CA GLY A 9 -11.93 -3.83 12.08
C GLY A 9 -11.70 -5.16 11.35
N LEU A 10 -12.58 -5.54 10.43
CA LEU A 10 -12.37 -6.71 9.60
C LEU A 10 -11.07 -6.58 8.79
N ALA A 11 -10.43 -7.73 8.52
CA ALA A 11 -9.23 -7.81 7.71
C ALA A 11 -9.58 -8.23 6.26
N ALA A 12 -10.21 -7.30 5.53
CA ALA A 12 -10.82 -7.52 4.21
C ALA A 12 -11.98 -8.53 4.25
N GLY A 13 -13.14 -8.10 4.74
CA GLY A 13 -14.37 -8.90 4.71
C GLY A 13 -14.89 -9.13 3.28
N VAL A 14 -15.26 -10.36 2.94
CA VAL A 14 -15.74 -10.73 1.59
C VAL A 14 -17.14 -11.36 1.63
N GLY A 15 -17.24 -12.69 1.57
CA GLY A 15 -18.52 -13.38 1.59
C GLY A 15 -19.22 -13.32 2.94
N VAL A 16 -20.54 -13.24 2.89
CA VAL A 16 -21.43 -13.26 4.06
C VAL A 16 -22.66 -14.12 3.78
N ARG A 17 -23.07 -14.91 4.77
CA ARG A 17 -24.24 -15.77 4.70
C ARG A 17 -25.08 -15.65 5.97
N LEU A 18 -26.35 -15.32 5.82
CA LEU A 18 -27.29 -15.18 6.93
C LEU A 18 -28.08 -16.46 7.17
N SER A 19 -28.33 -16.79 8.43
CA SER A 19 -29.24 -17.88 8.83
C SER A 19 -30.69 -17.57 8.43
N PRO A 20 -31.52 -18.58 8.14
CA PRO A 20 -32.91 -18.37 7.71
C PRO A 20 -33.76 -17.58 8.73
N ASP A 21 -33.43 -17.68 10.01
CA ASP A 21 -34.08 -16.93 11.09
C ASP A 21 -33.53 -15.50 11.26
N GLY A 22 -32.50 -15.12 10.50
CA GLY A 22 -31.87 -13.81 10.52
C GLY A 22 -31.04 -13.51 11.77
N LYS A 23 -30.72 -14.51 12.60
CA LYS A 23 -30.04 -14.31 13.89
C LYS A 23 -28.54 -14.49 13.85
N THR A 24 -28.00 -15.22 12.88
CA THR A 24 -26.55 -15.51 12.77
C THR A 24 -26.07 -15.19 11.37
N ALA A 25 -24.99 -14.41 11.26
CA ALA A 25 -24.29 -14.21 9.99
C ALA A 25 -22.90 -14.85 10.06
N TYR A 26 -22.58 -15.72 9.10
CA TYR A 26 -21.23 -16.21 8.86
C TYR A 26 -20.56 -15.30 7.84
N TYR A 27 -19.28 -15.00 8.04
CA TYR A 27 -18.50 -14.20 7.10
C TYR A 27 -17.03 -14.59 7.11
N VAL A 28 -16.34 -14.31 6.01
CA VAL A 28 -14.91 -14.59 5.86
C VAL A 28 -14.07 -13.32 5.81
N GLU A 29 -12.85 -13.42 6.33
CA GLU A 29 -11.84 -12.35 6.29
C GLU A 29 -10.65 -12.84 5.46
N TRP A 30 -10.52 -12.24 4.29
CA TRP A 30 -9.60 -12.60 3.23
C TRP A 30 -8.13 -12.62 3.69
N SER A 31 -7.69 -11.53 4.32
CA SER A 31 -6.26 -11.25 4.52
C SER A 31 -5.59 -12.15 5.56
N ILE A 32 -6.40 -12.70 6.45
CA ILE A 32 -5.95 -13.45 7.63
C ILE A 32 -6.49 -14.87 7.66
N GLY A 33 -7.27 -15.26 6.64
CA GLY A 33 -7.69 -16.63 6.49
C GLY A 33 -8.65 -17.10 7.57
N THR A 34 -9.64 -16.28 7.93
CA THR A 34 -10.58 -16.63 9.01
C THR A 34 -12.02 -16.69 8.55
N LEU A 35 -12.74 -17.67 9.07
CA LEU A 35 -14.20 -17.73 9.05
C LEU A 35 -14.71 -17.38 10.45
N CYS A 36 -15.64 -16.43 10.53
CA CYS A 36 -16.25 -15.96 11.76
C CYS A 36 -17.78 -16.09 11.66
N LYS A 37 -18.44 -16.12 12.82
CA LYS A 37 -19.89 -15.92 12.92
C LYS A 37 -20.20 -14.81 13.91
N VAL A 38 -21.22 -14.00 13.59
CA VAL A 38 -21.77 -12.98 14.47
C VAL A 38 -23.22 -13.28 14.79
N GLU A 39 -23.57 -13.24 16.06
CA GLU A 39 -24.97 -13.18 16.49
C GLU A 39 -25.47 -11.75 16.29
N VAL A 40 -26.47 -11.60 15.43
CA VAL A 40 -26.98 -10.32 14.94
C VAL A 40 -27.48 -9.42 16.07
N GLN A 41 -28.22 -9.99 17.02
CA GLN A 41 -28.88 -9.19 18.07
C GLN A 41 -27.90 -8.66 19.11
N THR A 42 -26.90 -9.46 19.44
CA THR A 42 -25.94 -9.17 20.52
C THR A 42 -24.63 -8.58 19.97
N GLY A 43 -24.40 -8.75 18.67
CA GLY A 43 -23.10 -8.55 18.05
C GLY A 43 -22.07 -9.58 18.50
N MET A 44 -22.42 -10.68 19.17
CA MET A 44 -21.40 -11.59 19.68
C MET A 44 -20.65 -12.26 18.52
N VAL A 45 -19.34 -12.02 18.41
CA VAL A 45 -18.50 -12.65 17.37
C VAL A 45 -17.72 -13.83 17.92
N THR A 46 -17.73 -14.91 17.15
CA THR A 46 -16.98 -16.13 17.42
C THR A 46 -16.17 -16.50 16.17
N THR A 47 -14.86 -16.71 16.34
CA THR A 47 -14.02 -17.33 15.29
C THR A 47 -14.44 -18.78 15.14
N VAL A 48 -14.82 -19.18 13.93
CA VAL A 48 -15.19 -20.55 13.59
C VAL A 48 -13.95 -21.32 13.14
N MET A 49 -13.10 -20.68 12.33
CA MET A 49 -11.87 -21.28 11.81
C MET A 49 -10.82 -20.21 11.47
N THR A 50 -9.56 -20.59 11.63
CA THR A 50 -8.37 -19.88 11.14
C THR A 50 -7.60 -20.79 10.17
N GLY A 51 -6.71 -20.24 9.36
CA GLY A 51 -5.85 -21.02 8.45
C GLY A 51 -6.51 -21.34 7.11
N LEU A 52 -7.54 -20.58 6.73
CA LEU A 52 -8.04 -20.56 5.36
C LEU A 52 -7.06 -19.78 4.46
N GLU A 53 -6.99 -20.15 3.19
CA GLU A 53 -6.07 -19.57 2.22
C GLU A 53 -6.80 -18.57 1.35
N TYR A 54 -6.84 -17.33 1.83
CA TYR A 54 -7.55 -16.24 1.18
C TYR A 54 -9.00 -16.61 0.81
N PRO A 55 -9.88 -16.75 1.82
CA PRO A 55 -11.26 -17.14 1.61
C PRO A 55 -12.09 -16.03 0.92
N GLU A 56 -12.80 -16.37 -0.14
CA GLU A 56 -13.66 -15.48 -0.92
C GLU A 56 -15.11 -15.52 -0.41
N ASP A 57 -15.75 -16.70 -0.43
CA ASP A 57 -17.15 -16.85 -0.03
C ASP A 57 -17.37 -17.89 1.08
N VAL A 58 -18.47 -17.76 1.80
CA VAL A 58 -18.98 -18.78 2.72
C VAL A 58 -20.40 -19.16 2.33
N LEU A 59 -20.62 -20.46 2.12
CA LEU A 59 -21.93 -21.04 1.91
C LEU A 59 -22.26 -22.02 3.03
N VAL A 60 -23.46 -21.89 3.61
CA VAL A 60 -23.95 -22.79 4.65
C VAL A 60 -25.16 -23.56 4.12
N ASP A 61 -25.08 -24.89 4.17
CA ASP A 61 -26.23 -25.77 4.03
C ASP A 61 -26.92 -25.88 5.39
N TRP A 62 -27.98 -25.10 5.59
CA TRP A 62 -28.71 -25.02 6.86
C TRP A 62 -29.48 -26.29 7.23
N ASP A 63 -29.71 -27.21 6.28
CA ASP A 63 -30.39 -28.48 6.58
C ASP A 63 -29.41 -29.50 7.19
N THR A 64 -28.13 -29.43 6.81
CA THR A 64 -27.08 -30.37 7.26
C THR A 64 -26.06 -29.73 8.19
N ASN A 65 -26.10 -28.40 8.37
CA ASN A 65 -25.10 -27.57 9.03
C ASN A 65 -23.69 -27.69 8.42
N GLU A 66 -23.58 -28.05 7.15
CA GLU A 66 -22.30 -28.07 6.46
C GLU A 66 -21.92 -26.67 5.96
N ILE A 67 -20.66 -26.29 6.18
CA ILE A 67 -20.11 -25.00 5.78
C ILE A 67 -19.07 -25.22 4.69
N PHE A 68 -19.23 -24.54 3.57
CA PHE A 68 -18.30 -24.55 2.44
C PHE A 68 -17.69 -23.17 2.27
N VAL A 69 -16.39 -23.13 1.97
CA VAL A 69 -15.65 -21.89 1.72
C VAL A 69 -14.90 -22.03 0.39
N SER A 70 -14.97 -21.01 -0.46
CA SER A 70 -14.10 -20.90 -1.62
C SER A 70 -12.81 -20.18 -1.23
N GLU A 71 -11.68 -20.71 -1.67
CA GLU A 71 -10.33 -20.18 -1.42
C GLU A 71 -9.72 -19.78 -2.75
N ARG A 72 -9.27 -18.53 -2.89
CA ARG A 72 -8.79 -18.01 -4.20
C ARG A 72 -7.58 -18.78 -4.72
N THR A 73 -6.87 -19.49 -3.86
CA THR A 73 -5.77 -20.39 -4.26
C THR A 73 -6.23 -21.50 -5.20
N GLY A 74 -7.54 -21.77 -5.29
CA GLY A 74 -8.13 -22.66 -6.28
C GLY A 74 -9.09 -23.70 -5.71
N SER A 75 -9.24 -23.75 -4.39
CA SER A 75 -9.96 -24.81 -3.69
C SER A 75 -11.35 -24.38 -3.24
N VAL A 76 -12.24 -25.36 -3.11
CA VAL A 76 -13.47 -25.27 -2.32
C VAL A 76 -13.35 -26.28 -1.19
N VAL A 77 -13.42 -25.79 0.04
CA VAL A 77 -13.21 -26.58 1.26
C VAL A 77 -14.48 -26.67 2.08
N GLN A 78 -14.65 -27.77 2.81
CA GLN A 78 -15.63 -27.89 3.87
C GLN A 78 -14.97 -27.61 5.21
N VAL A 79 -15.63 -26.77 6.02
CA VAL A 79 -15.13 -26.35 7.34
C VAL A 79 -15.88 -27.08 8.44
N PHE A 80 -15.12 -27.58 9.42
CA PHE A 80 -15.63 -28.18 10.64
C PHE A 80 -15.14 -27.35 11.83
N GLU A 81 -16.05 -26.80 12.65
CA GLU A 81 -15.74 -25.78 13.68
C GLU A 81 -14.62 -26.19 14.68
N ARG A 82 -14.24 -27.47 14.77
CA ARG A 82 -13.19 -27.99 15.66
C ARG A 82 -12.23 -29.00 15.03
N GLU A 83 -12.49 -29.45 13.82
CA GLU A 83 -11.80 -30.61 13.21
C GLU A 83 -10.91 -30.21 12.03
N GLY A 84 -10.86 -28.92 11.70
CA GLY A 84 -10.10 -28.42 10.56
C GLY A 84 -10.96 -28.29 9.31
N LYS A 85 -10.30 -28.24 8.15
CA LYS A 85 -10.94 -28.16 6.83
C LYS A 85 -10.65 -29.42 6.02
N ARG A 86 -11.54 -29.73 5.07
CA ARG A 86 -11.37 -30.79 4.08
C ARG A 86 -11.57 -30.23 2.69
N ASP A 87 -10.63 -30.48 1.79
CA ASP A 87 -10.79 -30.13 0.37
C ASP A 87 -11.93 -30.95 -0.24
N ILE A 88 -12.89 -30.26 -0.83
CA ILE A 88 -14.03 -30.87 -1.51
C ILE A 88 -13.75 -30.96 -3.00
N ALA A 89 -13.22 -29.88 -3.58
CA ALA A 89 -12.86 -29.85 -4.99
C ALA A 89 -11.84 -28.73 -5.28
N GLU A 90 -11.14 -28.84 -6.40
CA GLU A 90 -10.18 -27.84 -6.90
C GLU A 90 -10.63 -27.29 -8.25
N PRO A 91 -11.66 -26.42 -8.30
CA PRO A 91 -12.07 -25.77 -9.55
C PRO A 91 -10.95 -24.91 -10.18
N GLY A 92 -9.96 -24.49 -9.38
CA GLY A 92 -8.82 -23.68 -9.78
C GLY A 92 -9.21 -22.23 -10.09
N TYR A 93 -8.19 -21.42 -10.42
CA TYR A 93 -8.36 -20.10 -11.04
C TYR A 93 -9.27 -19.13 -10.27
N ALA A 94 -9.00 -18.97 -8.97
CA ALA A 94 -9.70 -18.01 -8.10
C ALA A 94 -11.22 -18.22 -8.00
N PRO A 95 -11.71 -19.33 -7.39
CA PRO A 95 -13.13 -19.52 -7.13
C PRO A 95 -13.68 -18.41 -6.20
N HIS A 96 -14.79 -17.77 -6.58
CA HIS A 96 -15.47 -16.73 -5.80
C HIS A 96 -16.81 -17.23 -5.23
N GLN A 97 -17.94 -16.60 -5.55
CA GLN A 97 -19.21 -16.87 -4.89
C GLN A 97 -19.72 -18.29 -5.19
N LEU A 98 -20.23 -18.95 -4.15
CA LEU A 98 -20.78 -20.29 -4.17
C LEU A 98 -22.32 -20.26 -4.20
N ALA A 99 -22.92 -21.22 -4.91
CA ALA A 99 -24.36 -21.50 -4.83
C ALA A 99 -24.61 -23.00 -4.65
N LEU A 100 -25.52 -23.36 -3.75
CA LEU A 100 -25.91 -24.75 -3.49
C LEU A 100 -27.27 -25.04 -4.11
N VAL A 101 -27.34 -26.11 -4.88
CA VAL A 101 -28.57 -26.63 -5.49
C VAL A 101 -28.82 -28.04 -4.98
N LYS A 102 -30.05 -28.30 -4.52
CA LYS A 102 -30.53 -29.64 -4.16
C LYS A 102 -31.59 -30.06 -5.15
N GLN A 103 -31.31 -31.08 -5.96
CA GLN A 103 -32.20 -31.52 -7.04
C GLN A 103 -32.26 -33.04 -7.10
N ALA A 104 -33.47 -33.59 -7.04
CA ALA A 104 -33.73 -35.04 -7.12
C ALA A 104 -32.88 -35.87 -6.13
N GLY A 105 -32.67 -35.36 -4.91
CA GLY A 105 -31.86 -36.01 -3.88
C GLY A 105 -30.34 -35.78 -4.00
N ASN A 106 -29.87 -35.20 -5.10
CA ASN A 106 -28.46 -34.84 -5.29
C ASN A 106 -28.18 -33.42 -4.84
N ARG A 107 -26.92 -33.15 -4.46
CA ARG A 107 -26.43 -31.84 -4.02
C ARG A 107 -25.28 -31.39 -4.89
N PHE A 108 -25.40 -30.19 -5.43
CA PHE A 108 -24.40 -29.60 -6.32
C PHE A 108 -24.00 -28.21 -5.80
N LEU A 109 -22.70 -27.96 -5.67
CA LEU A 109 -22.19 -26.60 -5.59
C LEU A 109 -21.96 -26.07 -7.00
N TYR A 110 -22.22 -24.79 -7.20
CA TYR A 110 -21.82 -24.04 -8.37
C TYR A 110 -20.89 -22.93 -7.91
N VAL A 111 -19.86 -22.67 -8.71
CA VAL A 111 -18.84 -21.66 -8.41
C VAL A 111 -18.42 -20.98 -9.69
N VAL A 112 -18.18 -19.67 -9.60
CA VAL A 112 -17.52 -18.91 -10.66
C VAL A 112 -16.04 -18.77 -10.34
N CYS A 113 -15.19 -18.94 -11.35
CA CYS A 113 -13.74 -18.84 -11.22
C CYS A 113 -13.26 -17.58 -11.94
N TYR A 114 -12.81 -16.61 -11.15
CA TYR A 114 -12.48 -15.25 -11.59
C TYR A 114 -11.42 -15.22 -12.68
N ASP A 115 -10.29 -15.91 -12.49
CA ASP A 115 -9.18 -15.85 -13.45
C ASP A 115 -9.43 -16.66 -14.73
N SER A 116 -10.28 -17.69 -14.67
CA SER A 116 -10.57 -18.53 -15.85
C SER A 116 -11.82 -18.12 -16.63
N GLY A 117 -12.67 -17.27 -16.05
CA GLY A 117 -13.91 -16.86 -16.71
C GLY A 117 -14.95 -17.96 -16.85
N ARG A 118 -14.99 -18.92 -15.90
CA ARG A 118 -15.83 -20.13 -15.98
C ARG A 118 -16.86 -20.23 -14.88
N LEU A 119 -18.00 -20.84 -15.20
CA LEU A 119 -18.96 -21.38 -14.24
C LEU A 119 -18.76 -22.90 -14.16
N ILE A 120 -18.51 -23.41 -12.95
CA ILE A 120 -18.23 -24.83 -12.70
C ILE A 120 -19.25 -25.38 -11.70
N ARG A 121 -19.77 -26.57 -11.99
CA ARG A 121 -20.57 -27.38 -11.08
C ARG A 121 -19.69 -28.41 -10.38
N ILE A 122 -19.91 -28.64 -9.10
CA ILE A 122 -19.22 -29.59 -8.23
C ILE A 122 -20.29 -30.54 -7.69
N ASP A 123 -20.15 -31.84 -7.95
CA ASP A 123 -21.07 -32.87 -7.40
C ASP A 123 -20.60 -33.34 -6.03
N LEU A 124 -21.35 -32.98 -4.98
CA LEU A 124 -21.04 -33.35 -3.61
C LEU A 124 -21.30 -34.83 -3.31
N ASN A 125 -22.14 -35.51 -4.11
CA ASN A 125 -22.41 -36.94 -3.93
C ASN A 125 -21.30 -37.81 -4.53
N SER A 126 -20.62 -37.28 -5.55
CA SER A 126 -19.54 -37.95 -6.28
C SER A 126 -18.15 -37.53 -5.79
N GLY A 127 -18.03 -37.08 -4.53
CA GLY A 127 -16.74 -36.70 -3.94
C GLY A 127 -16.10 -35.46 -4.57
N GLY A 128 -16.90 -34.52 -5.10
CA GLY A 128 -16.40 -33.25 -5.63
C GLY A 128 -16.14 -33.21 -7.14
N ALA A 129 -16.70 -34.15 -7.91
CA ALA A 129 -16.51 -34.20 -9.36
C ALA A 129 -16.88 -32.87 -10.05
N LEU A 130 -15.95 -32.34 -10.84
CA LEU A 130 -16.08 -31.05 -11.53
C LEU A 130 -16.74 -31.20 -12.90
N GLN A 131 -17.70 -30.35 -13.20
CA GLN A 131 -18.27 -30.18 -14.53
C GLN A 131 -18.30 -28.70 -14.92
N PRO A 132 -17.51 -28.27 -15.91
CA PRO A 132 -17.66 -26.95 -16.49
C PRO A 132 -19.02 -26.80 -17.18
N ILE A 133 -19.71 -25.70 -16.90
CA ILE A 133 -21.03 -25.39 -17.47
C ILE A 133 -20.91 -24.32 -18.56
N GLY A 134 -20.23 -23.21 -18.25
CA GLY A 134 -20.06 -22.08 -19.17
C GLY A 134 -18.66 -21.47 -19.06
N GLY A 135 -18.28 -20.68 -20.05
CA GLY A 135 -16.97 -20.03 -20.14
C GLY A 135 -17.01 -18.74 -20.95
N GLY A 136 -15.89 -18.02 -21.00
CA GLY A 136 -15.78 -16.74 -21.72
C GLY A 136 -16.36 -15.55 -20.96
N LEU A 137 -16.55 -15.68 -19.65
CA LEU A 137 -16.97 -14.59 -18.77
C LEU A 137 -15.76 -13.71 -18.43
N GLY A 138 -15.92 -12.39 -18.43
CA GLY A 138 -14.89 -11.43 -18.05
C GLY A 138 -14.82 -11.23 -16.54
N HIS A 139 -13.89 -11.93 -15.88
CA HIS A 139 -13.69 -11.90 -14.43
C HIS A 139 -15.00 -12.02 -13.62
N PRO A 140 -15.65 -13.21 -13.67
CA PRO A 140 -16.91 -13.44 -12.97
C PRO A 140 -16.72 -13.51 -11.45
N VAL A 141 -17.63 -12.90 -10.69
CA VAL A 141 -17.48 -12.74 -9.24
C VAL A 141 -18.68 -13.24 -8.45
N GLY A 142 -19.85 -12.65 -8.69
CA GLY A 142 -21.09 -12.99 -8.00
C GLY A 142 -21.88 -14.05 -8.76
N LEU A 143 -22.62 -14.89 -8.02
CA LEU A 143 -23.35 -16.03 -8.55
C LEU A 143 -24.64 -16.26 -7.75
N VAL A 144 -25.77 -16.34 -8.45
CA VAL A 144 -27.02 -16.93 -7.93
C VAL A 144 -27.64 -17.88 -8.95
N ILE A 145 -28.36 -18.90 -8.46
CA ILE A 145 -29.08 -19.88 -9.27
C ILE A 145 -30.58 -19.72 -9.03
N ASP A 146 -31.40 -19.76 -10.08
CA ASP A 146 -32.85 -19.66 -9.94
C ASP A 146 -33.47 -20.90 -9.24
N ALA A 147 -34.64 -20.71 -8.62
CA ALA A 147 -35.33 -21.78 -7.91
C ALA A 147 -35.76 -22.96 -8.81
N ALA A 148 -35.86 -22.74 -10.13
CA ALA A 148 -36.14 -23.79 -11.11
C ALA A 148 -34.88 -24.58 -11.54
N HIS A 149 -33.69 -24.17 -11.09
CA HIS A 149 -32.39 -24.75 -11.44
C HIS A 149 -32.14 -24.79 -12.96
N LYS A 150 -32.60 -23.75 -13.68
CA LYS A 150 -32.42 -23.60 -15.12
C LYS A 150 -31.34 -22.58 -15.46
N PHE A 151 -31.23 -21.52 -14.67
CA PHE A 151 -30.37 -20.39 -14.98
C PHE A 151 -29.47 -20.00 -13.81
N ALA A 152 -28.21 -19.75 -14.13
CA ALA A 152 -27.31 -18.97 -13.28
C ALA A 152 -27.34 -17.49 -13.70
N TYR A 153 -27.16 -16.59 -12.74
CA TYR A 153 -26.92 -15.18 -12.98
C TYR A 153 -25.58 -14.82 -12.37
N VAL A 154 -24.74 -14.18 -13.18
CA VAL A 154 -23.34 -13.93 -12.87
C VAL A 154 -23.00 -12.47 -13.08
N THR A 155 -22.31 -11.85 -12.12
CA THR A 155 -21.68 -10.54 -12.33
C THR A 155 -20.32 -10.69 -12.98
N GLU A 156 -20.02 -9.85 -13.97
CA GLU A 156 -18.72 -9.78 -14.65
C GLU A 156 -18.08 -8.41 -14.40
N GLN A 157 -16.87 -8.38 -13.84
CA GLN A 157 -16.21 -7.12 -13.50
C GLN A 157 -15.68 -6.36 -14.69
N ASP A 158 -15.07 -7.05 -15.66
CA ASP A 158 -14.46 -6.41 -16.84
C ASP A 158 -15.44 -5.56 -17.61
N THR A 159 -16.70 -6.00 -17.64
CA THR A 159 -17.75 -5.38 -18.46
C THR A 159 -18.86 -4.76 -17.63
N GLY A 160 -18.77 -4.82 -16.30
CA GLY A 160 -19.77 -4.23 -15.42
C GLY A 160 -21.18 -4.75 -15.68
N SER A 161 -21.33 -6.07 -15.86
CA SER A 161 -22.55 -6.67 -16.40
C SER A 161 -23.16 -7.76 -15.53
N LEU A 162 -24.47 -7.99 -15.72
CA LEU A 162 -25.18 -9.18 -15.25
C LEU A 162 -25.43 -10.08 -16.46
N THR A 163 -24.94 -11.32 -16.40
CA THR A 163 -25.05 -12.32 -17.46
C THR A 163 -25.83 -13.52 -16.95
N GLN A 164 -26.87 -13.91 -17.68
CA GLN A 164 -27.64 -15.13 -17.44
C GLN A 164 -27.01 -16.27 -18.23
N ILE A 165 -26.89 -17.45 -17.61
CA ILE A 165 -26.33 -18.65 -18.22
C ILE A 165 -27.32 -19.80 -18.04
N GLU A 166 -27.71 -20.44 -19.13
CA GLU A 166 -28.52 -21.66 -19.08
C GLU A 166 -27.67 -22.84 -18.59
N LEU A 167 -28.05 -23.45 -17.47
CA LEU A 167 -27.25 -24.49 -16.81
C LEU A 167 -27.13 -25.79 -17.64
N ALA A 168 -28.10 -26.06 -18.52
CA ALA A 168 -28.11 -27.26 -19.34
C ALA A 168 -27.16 -27.17 -20.54
N SER A 169 -27.00 -25.98 -21.12
CA SER A 169 -26.29 -25.77 -22.39
C SER A 169 -25.01 -24.94 -22.26
N GLY A 170 -24.88 -24.15 -21.18
CA GLY A 170 -23.84 -23.15 -21.03
C GLY A 170 -24.07 -21.87 -21.85
N ALA A 171 -25.22 -21.74 -22.54
CA ALA A 171 -25.54 -20.56 -23.33
C ALA A 171 -25.65 -19.32 -22.43
N ALA A 172 -24.88 -18.28 -22.75
CA ALA A 172 -24.80 -17.05 -21.97
C ALA A 172 -25.44 -15.87 -22.69
N GLN A 173 -26.23 -15.08 -21.96
CA GLN A 173 -26.87 -13.86 -22.43
C GLN A 173 -26.63 -12.72 -21.43
N LYS A 174 -26.04 -11.62 -21.90
CA LYS A 174 -25.90 -10.41 -21.10
C LYS A 174 -27.25 -9.71 -20.94
N LEU A 175 -27.72 -9.57 -19.71
CA LEU A 175 -29.02 -8.98 -19.38
C LEU A 175 -28.93 -7.49 -19.01
N HIS A 176 -27.81 -7.06 -18.44
CA HIS A 176 -27.59 -5.69 -18.02
C HIS A 176 -26.11 -5.29 -18.14
N THR A 177 -25.81 -4.02 -18.38
CA THR A 177 -24.46 -3.43 -18.41
C THR A 177 -24.45 -2.08 -17.70
N GLY A 178 -23.26 -1.59 -17.33
CA GLY A 178 -23.10 -0.27 -16.70
C GLY A 178 -23.03 -0.30 -15.17
N MET A 179 -22.87 -1.48 -14.57
CA MET A 179 -22.51 -1.58 -13.16
C MET A 179 -21.02 -1.27 -12.97
N VAL A 180 -20.71 -0.41 -12.02
CA VAL A 180 -19.36 -0.17 -11.51
C VAL A 180 -18.96 -1.28 -10.55
N ALA A 181 -17.84 -1.94 -10.85
CA ALA A 181 -17.20 -2.99 -10.03
C ALA A 181 -18.21 -3.91 -9.31
N PRO A 182 -19.11 -4.60 -10.06
CA PRO A 182 -20.11 -5.46 -9.45
C PRO A 182 -19.44 -6.64 -8.76
N PHE A 183 -19.98 -7.04 -7.61
CA PHE A 183 -19.44 -8.11 -6.76
C PHE A 183 -20.54 -9.16 -6.48
N TYR A 184 -20.76 -9.56 -5.23
CA TYR A 184 -21.65 -10.69 -4.93
C TYR A 184 -23.12 -10.36 -5.16
N LEU A 185 -23.88 -11.43 -5.36
CA LEU A 185 -25.30 -11.44 -5.65
C LEU A 185 -26.09 -12.14 -4.54
N ALA A 186 -27.31 -11.70 -4.31
CA ALA A 186 -28.31 -12.44 -3.52
C ALA A 186 -29.71 -12.22 -4.09
N TRP A 187 -30.57 -13.23 -4.03
CA TRP A 187 -31.97 -13.06 -4.41
C TRP A 187 -32.70 -12.13 -3.43
N ASP A 188 -33.60 -11.29 -3.95
CA ASP A 188 -34.61 -10.66 -3.12
C ASP A 188 -35.70 -11.66 -2.70
N LYS A 189 -36.56 -11.27 -1.75
CA LYS A 189 -37.61 -12.16 -1.22
C LYS A 189 -38.61 -12.66 -2.27
N THR A 190 -38.71 -11.97 -3.41
CA THR A 190 -39.65 -12.34 -4.48
C THR A 190 -39.01 -13.28 -5.50
N ALA A 191 -37.68 -13.41 -5.47
CA ALA A 191 -36.87 -14.06 -6.50
C ALA A 191 -37.10 -13.49 -7.91
N ALA A 192 -37.68 -12.29 -8.02
CA ALA A 192 -37.83 -11.54 -9.26
C ALA A 192 -36.76 -10.44 -9.40
N GLY A 193 -36.06 -10.09 -8.31
CA GLY A 193 -34.91 -9.21 -8.33
C GLY A 193 -33.68 -9.81 -7.66
N ILE A 194 -32.52 -9.29 -8.03
CA ILE A 194 -31.22 -9.70 -7.50
C ILE A 194 -30.56 -8.50 -6.84
N PHE A 195 -30.26 -8.58 -5.55
CA PHE A 195 -29.35 -7.64 -4.90
C PHE A 195 -27.93 -7.85 -5.41
N CYS A 196 -27.28 -6.77 -5.79
CA CYS A 196 -25.90 -6.75 -6.27
C CYS A 196 -25.14 -5.65 -5.54
N VAL A 197 -23.96 -6.01 -5.05
CA VAL A 197 -23.01 -5.05 -4.47
C VAL A 197 -22.20 -4.39 -5.58
N GLN A 198 -22.00 -3.08 -5.48
CA GLN A 198 -21.07 -2.32 -6.31
C GLN A 198 -19.97 -1.72 -5.42
N ARG A 199 -18.72 -2.08 -5.71
CA ARG A 199 -17.53 -1.64 -4.96
C ARG A 199 -17.22 -0.15 -5.16
N ASP A 200 -16.06 0.26 -4.67
CA ASP A 200 -15.53 1.60 -4.88
C ASP A 200 -15.45 1.91 -6.39
N PRO A 201 -15.70 3.17 -6.80
CA PRO A 201 -15.99 4.33 -5.95
C PRO A 201 -17.45 4.46 -5.49
N LEU A 202 -18.37 3.57 -5.85
CA LEU A 202 -19.79 3.76 -5.55
C LEU A 202 -20.21 3.31 -4.15
N ASN A 203 -19.59 2.26 -3.61
CA ASN A 203 -19.86 1.69 -2.28
C ASN A 203 -21.37 1.62 -1.97
N ARG A 204 -22.09 0.79 -2.74
CA ARG A 204 -23.57 0.74 -2.69
C ARG A 204 -24.13 -0.65 -2.96
N VAL A 205 -25.38 -0.88 -2.55
CA VAL A 205 -26.17 -2.03 -2.99
C VAL A 205 -27.24 -1.56 -3.96
N VAL A 206 -27.42 -2.30 -5.05
CA VAL A 206 -28.52 -2.12 -6.00
C VAL A 206 -29.38 -3.39 -6.04
N ASN A 207 -30.63 -3.26 -6.46
CA ASN A 207 -31.51 -4.37 -6.78
C ASN A 207 -31.79 -4.34 -8.28
N LEU A 208 -31.48 -5.46 -8.95
CA LEU A 208 -31.67 -5.69 -10.38
C LEU A 208 -32.97 -6.47 -10.56
N GLN A 209 -34.06 -5.76 -10.86
CA GLN A 209 -35.35 -6.37 -11.16
C GLN A 209 -35.29 -7.04 -12.53
N LEU A 210 -35.50 -8.35 -12.56
CA LEU A 210 -35.42 -9.15 -13.78
C LEU A 210 -36.64 -8.90 -14.67
N GLY A 211 -36.38 -8.74 -15.96
CA GLY A 211 -37.37 -8.49 -16.98
C GLY A 211 -36.69 -8.02 -18.27
N PRO A 212 -37.44 -7.90 -19.38
CA PRO A 212 -36.96 -7.21 -20.58
C PRO A 212 -37.44 -5.75 -20.58
N PRO A 213 -36.62 -4.75 -20.20
CA PRO A 213 -35.22 -4.82 -19.75
C PRO A 213 -35.07 -5.04 -18.24
N VAL A 214 -33.86 -5.41 -17.81
CA VAL A 214 -33.49 -5.45 -16.38
C VAL A 214 -33.43 -4.02 -15.85
N VAL A 215 -34.17 -3.75 -14.77
CA VAL A 215 -34.23 -2.44 -14.13
C VAL A 215 -33.36 -2.43 -12.88
N MET A 216 -32.36 -1.55 -12.84
CA MET A 216 -31.48 -1.38 -11.69
C MET A 216 -31.99 -0.24 -10.79
N ASN A 217 -32.29 -0.56 -9.54
CA ASN A 217 -32.69 0.40 -8.52
C ASN A 217 -31.66 0.46 -7.41
N THR A 218 -31.27 1.66 -6.98
CA THR A 218 -30.37 1.79 -5.82
C THR A 218 -31.11 1.48 -4.53
N VAL A 219 -30.57 0.54 -3.75
CA VAL A 219 -31.12 0.11 -2.47
C VAL A 219 -30.53 0.93 -1.34
N ALA A 220 -29.22 1.13 -1.32
CA ALA A 220 -28.53 1.96 -0.33
C ALA A 220 -27.22 2.49 -0.92
N ASN A 221 -26.81 3.71 -0.55
CA ASN A 221 -25.50 4.30 -0.87
C ASN A 221 -24.73 4.60 0.41
N GLY A 222 -23.42 4.84 0.29
CA GLY A 222 -22.60 5.28 1.42
C GLY A 222 -22.27 4.12 2.38
N LEU A 223 -22.19 2.90 1.84
CA LEU A 223 -21.62 1.77 2.56
C LEU A 223 -20.13 2.04 2.82
N ALA A 224 -19.58 1.31 3.77
CA ALA A 224 -18.18 1.35 4.05
C ALA A 224 -17.33 0.98 2.82
N TRP A 225 -16.04 1.31 2.87
CA TRP A 225 -15.16 1.21 1.70
C TRP A 225 -15.08 -0.23 1.21
N ARG A 226 -15.30 -0.41 -0.10
CA ARG A 226 -15.14 -1.69 -0.82
C ARG A 226 -16.09 -2.82 -0.36
N PRO A 227 -17.42 -2.63 -0.38
CA PRO A 227 -18.37 -3.68 -0.05
C PRO A 227 -18.29 -4.83 -1.06
N SER A 228 -18.31 -6.08 -0.61
CA SER A 228 -18.10 -7.28 -1.43
C SER A 228 -19.26 -8.28 -1.34
N GLY A 229 -19.67 -8.66 -0.13
CA GLY A 229 -20.73 -9.65 0.11
C GLY A 229 -22.10 -9.02 0.37
N VAL A 230 -23.19 -9.73 0.05
CA VAL A 230 -24.57 -9.33 0.37
C VAL A 230 -25.41 -10.51 0.84
N ALA A 231 -26.13 -10.36 1.95
CA ALA A 231 -27.05 -11.36 2.47
C ALA A 231 -28.32 -10.72 3.04
N PRO A 232 -29.45 -10.72 2.30
CA PRO A 232 -30.74 -10.28 2.83
C PRO A 232 -31.34 -11.32 3.79
N ASN A 233 -32.17 -10.86 4.73
CA ASN A 233 -33.07 -11.75 5.47
C ASN A 233 -34.31 -12.11 4.63
N SER A 234 -35.08 -13.10 5.09
CA SER A 234 -36.20 -13.69 4.34
C SER A 234 -37.31 -12.72 3.91
N ASN A 235 -37.38 -11.51 4.45
CA ASN A 235 -38.37 -10.50 4.12
C ASN A 235 -37.76 -9.18 3.57
N ASP A 236 -36.46 -9.17 3.28
CA ASP A 236 -35.65 -8.02 2.84
C ASP A 236 -35.67 -6.80 3.78
N SER A 237 -36.10 -6.96 5.03
CA SER A 237 -36.10 -5.84 6.01
C SER A 237 -34.71 -5.53 6.55
N LEU A 238 -33.78 -6.49 6.46
CA LEU A 238 -32.37 -6.38 6.82
C LEU A 238 -31.51 -6.94 5.69
N ILE A 239 -30.48 -6.20 5.29
CA ILE A 239 -29.50 -6.65 4.29
C ILE A 239 -28.11 -6.47 4.87
N TYR A 240 -27.38 -7.57 5.04
CA TYR A 240 -26.01 -7.58 5.57
C TYR A 240 -25.02 -7.41 4.43
N VAL A 241 -24.02 -6.57 4.64
CA VAL A 241 -22.98 -6.29 3.65
C VAL A 241 -21.63 -6.38 4.33
N CYS A 242 -20.75 -7.22 3.78
CA CYS A 242 -19.34 -7.26 4.19
C CYS A 242 -18.54 -6.31 3.33
N SER A 243 -17.76 -5.45 3.98
CA SER A 243 -16.81 -4.50 3.40
C SER A 243 -15.41 -4.79 3.93
N ASP A 244 -14.40 -4.09 3.42
CA ASP A 244 -13.02 -4.41 3.75
C ASP A 244 -12.74 -4.30 5.26
N ARG A 245 -13.41 -3.39 5.99
CA ARG A 245 -13.20 -3.18 7.43
C ARG A 245 -14.44 -3.38 8.29
N GLU A 246 -15.60 -3.58 7.68
CA GLU A 246 -16.89 -3.55 8.37
C GLU A 246 -17.83 -4.66 7.88
N LEU A 247 -18.61 -5.23 8.79
CA LEU A 247 -19.86 -5.91 8.45
C LEU A 247 -20.99 -4.97 8.83
N GLU A 248 -21.68 -4.42 7.84
CA GLU A 248 -22.78 -3.48 7.98
C GLU A 248 -24.13 -4.17 7.81
N VAL A 249 -25.17 -3.59 8.41
CA VAL A 249 -26.56 -3.94 8.12
C VAL A 249 -27.33 -2.72 7.62
N ILE A 250 -28.01 -2.90 6.50
CA ILE A 250 -29.01 -1.96 5.99
C ILE A 250 -30.34 -2.37 6.60
N SER A 251 -30.97 -1.47 7.34
CA SER A 251 -32.27 -1.69 7.97
C SER A 251 -33.32 -0.71 7.48
N PHE A 252 -34.52 -1.22 7.22
CA PHE A 252 -35.68 -0.41 6.86
C PHE A 252 -36.61 -0.13 8.05
N ASN A 253 -36.48 -0.91 9.14
CA ASN A 253 -37.35 -0.86 10.32
C ASN A 253 -36.60 -0.56 11.63
N GLY A 254 -35.32 -0.17 11.54
CA GLY A 254 -34.42 0.00 12.68
C GLY A 254 -33.77 -1.31 13.13
N VAL A 255 -32.54 -1.21 13.63
CA VAL A 255 -31.82 -2.28 14.35
C VAL A 255 -31.38 -1.67 15.68
N PRO A 256 -31.48 -2.38 16.82
CA PRO A 256 -30.94 -1.87 18.07
C PRO A 256 -29.46 -1.51 17.88
N PRO A 257 -29.03 -0.28 18.20
CA PRO A 257 -27.62 0.05 18.15
C PRO A 257 -26.90 -0.83 19.18
N ILE A 258 -25.98 -1.67 18.71
CA ILE A 258 -24.98 -2.27 19.60
C ILE A 258 -24.12 -1.08 20.04
N GLU A 259 -24.08 -0.73 21.32
CA GLU A 259 -23.19 0.35 21.79
C GLU A 259 -21.76 -0.19 21.95
N PRO A 260 -20.71 0.56 21.56
CA PRO A 260 -19.34 0.14 21.81
C PRO A 260 -19.10 0.05 23.33
N GLY A 261 -18.39 -1.00 23.75
CA GLY A 261 -17.96 -1.14 25.14
C GLY A 261 -17.03 -0.01 25.57
N ARG A 262 -16.92 0.22 26.89
CA ARG A 262 -15.87 1.11 27.42
C ARG A 262 -14.48 0.50 27.14
N PRO A 263 -13.47 1.32 26.80
CA PRO A 263 -12.14 0.80 26.51
C PRO A 263 -11.54 0.11 27.76
N PRO A 264 -11.17 -1.17 27.66
CA PRO A 264 -10.59 -1.93 28.77
C PRO A 264 -9.15 -1.48 29.07
N PHE A 265 -8.46 -0.93 28.08
CA PHE A 265 -7.11 -0.41 28.15
C PHE A 265 -6.91 0.64 27.04
N GLU A 266 -5.79 1.35 27.09
CA GLU A 266 -5.36 2.25 26.01
C GLU A 266 -3.95 1.91 25.51
N ILE A 267 -3.62 2.34 24.31
CA ILE A 267 -2.25 2.26 23.77
C ILE A 267 -1.34 3.16 24.60
N HIS A 268 -0.37 2.58 25.29
CA HIS A 268 0.61 3.32 26.08
C HIS A 268 1.81 3.76 25.23
N SER A 269 2.41 2.82 24.49
CA SER A 269 3.57 3.08 23.65
C SER A 269 3.66 2.09 22.49
N ILE A 270 4.26 2.53 21.38
CA ILE A 270 4.52 1.69 20.21
C ILE A 270 6.00 1.84 19.86
N LYS A 271 6.68 0.70 19.72
CA LYS A 271 8.03 0.61 19.18
C LYS A 271 7.97 0.14 17.73
N PHE A 272 8.30 1.06 16.84
CA PHE A 272 8.33 0.87 15.40
C PHE A 272 9.65 0.27 14.92
N ASN A 273 10.79 0.67 15.51
CA ASN A 273 12.10 0.07 15.25
C ASN A 273 12.20 -1.27 15.97
N TYR A 274 11.49 -2.25 15.44
CA TYR A 274 11.36 -3.58 15.98
C TYR A 274 11.46 -4.61 14.86
N ARG A 275 12.54 -5.41 14.88
CA ARG A 275 12.92 -6.46 13.91
C ARG A 275 13.59 -5.98 12.61
N GLU A 276 14.00 -6.99 11.85
CA GLU A 276 14.61 -6.90 10.53
C GLU A 276 13.72 -6.01 9.64
N HIS A 277 14.33 -5.11 8.85
CA HIS A 277 13.70 -4.09 7.99
C HIS A 277 13.34 -2.74 8.62
N SER A 278 13.44 -2.58 9.94
CA SER A 278 13.47 -1.24 10.54
C SER A 278 14.88 -0.64 10.47
N ILE A 279 14.95 0.70 10.37
CA ILE A 279 16.20 1.44 10.27
C ILE A 279 16.29 2.39 11.47
N PRO A 280 17.33 2.25 12.34
CA PRO A 280 17.52 3.16 13.45
C PRO A 280 17.82 4.56 12.92
N LEU A 281 17.23 5.56 13.59
CA LEU A 281 17.34 6.95 13.23
C LEU A 281 18.02 7.73 14.35
N GLN A 282 18.56 8.89 14.01
CA GLN A 282 19.06 9.85 14.98
C GLN A 282 18.68 11.29 14.65
N ASN A 283 18.78 12.15 15.65
CA ASN A 283 18.67 13.59 15.48
C ASN A 283 20.03 14.16 15.04
N HIS A 284 20.03 14.89 13.92
CA HIS A 284 21.24 15.48 13.35
C HIS A 284 21.87 16.60 14.19
N LEU A 285 21.09 17.33 14.98
CA LEU A 285 21.62 18.45 15.79
C LEU A 285 22.29 17.97 17.07
N THR A 286 21.72 16.93 17.69
CA THR A 286 22.22 16.39 18.96
C THR A 286 23.10 15.16 18.78
N HIS A 287 23.10 14.54 17.60
CA HIS A 287 23.70 13.24 17.31
C HIS A 287 23.27 12.14 18.28
N THR A 288 22.06 12.27 18.84
CA THR A 288 21.47 11.26 19.73
C THR A 288 20.51 10.37 18.96
N PRO A 289 20.51 9.05 19.20
CA PRO A 289 19.50 8.15 18.64
C PRO A 289 18.08 8.63 18.97
N ILE A 290 17.16 8.39 18.03
CA ILE A 290 15.74 8.62 18.27
C ILE A 290 15.26 7.70 19.41
N PRO A 291 14.53 8.22 20.40
CA PRO A 291 14.06 7.42 21.54
C PRO A 291 13.23 6.21 21.13
N VAL A 292 13.45 5.09 21.81
CA VAL A 292 12.69 3.84 21.63
C VAL A 292 11.98 3.52 22.96
N PRO A 293 10.66 3.27 22.99
CA PRO A 293 9.71 3.26 21.87
C PRO A 293 9.53 4.65 21.25
N GLU A 294 9.33 4.74 19.94
CA GLU A 294 9.19 5.98 19.17
C GLU A 294 7.90 6.73 19.53
N PHE A 295 6.82 5.98 19.79
CA PHE A 295 5.57 6.55 20.27
C PHE A 295 5.37 6.24 21.74
N GLN A 296 5.06 7.27 22.52
CA GLN A 296 4.55 7.13 23.88
C GLN A 296 3.43 8.16 24.07
N ARG A 297 2.23 7.68 24.37
CA ARG A 297 1.02 8.49 24.45
C ARG A 297 1.22 9.69 25.38
N GLY A 298 0.94 10.89 24.86
CA GLY A 298 1.07 12.15 25.60
C GLY A 298 2.50 12.61 25.88
N VAL A 299 3.52 11.90 25.38
CA VAL A 299 4.94 12.19 25.64
C VAL A 299 5.70 12.47 24.34
N ARG A 300 5.63 11.56 23.37
CA ARG A 300 6.38 11.69 22.10
C ARG A 300 5.75 10.89 20.98
N ASN A 301 6.11 11.26 19.76
CA ASN A 301 5.72 10.59 18.53
C ASN A 301 6.81 10.80 17.48
N GLU A 302 7.85 9.99 17.57
CA GLU A 302 9.04 10.08 16.73
C GLU A 302 8.85 9.34 15.40
N PRO A 303 9.58 9.71 14.33
CA PRO A 303 9.49 9.05 13.04
C PRO A 303 10.10 7.64 13.07
N ALA A 304 9.62 6.79 12.17
CA ALA A 304 10.16 5.46 11.90
C ALA A 304 10.60 5.33 10.44
N CYS A 305 11.52 4.41 10.14
CA CYS A 305 11.99 4.16 8.79
C CYS A 305 12.00 2.67 8.44
N TYR A 306 11.49 2.35 7.25
CA TYR A 306 11.29 1.00 6.76
C TYR A 306 11.71 0.86 5.30
N LEU A 307 11.98 -0.38 4.87
CA LEU A 307 12.21 -0.69 3.47
C LEU A 307 10.89 -0.77 2.70
N ALA A 308 10.90 -0.28 1.46
CA ALA A 308 9.81 -0.37 0.52
C ALA A 308 9.42 -1.85 0.29
N GLY A 309 8.12 -2.14 0.22
CA GLY A 309 7.61 -3.51 0.09
C GLY A 309 7.73 -4.40 1.33
N SER A 310 8.30 -3.91 2.43
CA SER A 310 8.39 -4.69 3.68
C SER A 310 7.03 -4.76 4.39
N LEU A 311 6.86 -5.75 5.25
CA LEU A 311 5.71 -5.91 6.14
C LEU A 311 6.17 -5.69 7.60
N PRO A 312 6.10 -4.45 8.12
CA PRO A 312 6.63 -4.10 9.43
C PRO A 312 5.97 -4.84 10.60
N HIS A 313 6.81 -5.21 11.56
CA HIS A 313 6.40 -5.60 12.92
C HIS A 313 6.59 -4.44 13.90
N ILE A 314 5.72 -4.36 14.90
CA ILE A 314 5.74 -3.34 15.95
C ILE A 314 5.51 -3.98 17.33
N GLU A 315 6.14 -3.44 18.38
CA GLU A 315 5.79 -3.80 19.78
C GLU A 315 4.87 -2.77 20.38
N VAL A 316 3.80 -3.23 20.99
CA VAL A 316 2.80 -2.36 21.64
C VAL A 316 2.71 -2.68 23.11
N VAL A 317 2.72 -1.65 23.94
CA VAL A 317 2.42 -1.75 25.37
C VAL A 317 1.09 -1.08 25.63
N LEU A 318 0.25 -1.75 26.42
CA LEU A 318 -1.08 -1.29 26.81
C LEU A 318 -1.04 -0.73 28.24
N ARG A 319 -1.89 0.26 28.52
CA ARG A 319 -2.17 0.75 29.87
C ARG A 319 -3.58 0.32 30.29
N GLN A 320 -3.66 -0.39 31.41
CA GLN A 320 -4.91 -0.86 31.98
C GLN A 320 -5.84 0.32 32.33
N LEU A 321 -7.12 0.17 32.02
CA LEU A 321 -8.17 1.10 32.44
C LEU A 321 -9.18 0.40 33.38
N PRO A 322 -10.00 1.15 34.13
CA PRO A 322 -10.94 0.57 35.10
C PRO A 322 -11.98 -0.40 34.52
N ALA A 323 -12.25 -0.33 33.22
CA ALA A 323 -13.18 -1.23 32.54
C ALA A 323 -12.56 -2.60 32.17
N PHE A 324 -11.26 -2.81 32.43
CA PHE A 324 -10.61 -4.08 32.16
C PHE A 324 -11.19 -5.21 33.01
N VAL A 325 -11.54 -6.31 32.34
CA VAL A 325 -11.81 -7.60 32.97
C VAL A 325 -10.82 -8.65 32.43
N PRO A 326 -10.34 -9.60 33.25
CA PRO A 326 -9.49 -10.68 32.76
C PRO A 326 -10.16 -11.49 31.65
N GLY A 327 -9.45 -11.71 30.54
CA GLY A 327 -9.95 -12.45 29.39
C GLY A 327 -9.09 -12.23 28.16
N THR A 328 -9.47 -12.88 27.06
CA THR A 328 -8.85 -12.69 25.75
C THR A 328 -9.54 -11.55 25.03
N TYR A 329 -8.75 -10.62 24.48
CA TYR A 329 -9.19 -9.50 23.69
C TYR A 329 -8.64 -9.62 22.27
N ARG A 330 -9.49 -9.40 21.27
CA ARG A 330 -9.06 -9.07 19.93
C ARG A 330 -8.62 -7.62 19.90
N ILE A 331 -7.36 -7.38 19.56
CA ILE A 331 -6.76 -6.05 19.49
C ILE A 331 -6.22 -5.85 18.08
N GLY A 332 -6.50 -4.72 17.45
CA GLY A 332 -6.00 -4.38 16.12
C GLY A 332 -6.04 -2.89 15.87
N GLY A 333 -5.72 -2.47 14.65
CA GLY A 333 -5.81 -1.07 14.24
C GLY A 333 -6.30 -0.93 12.81
N THR A 334 -7.16 0.04 12.55
CA THR A 334 -7.46 0.50 11.19
C THR A 334 -6.63 1.75 10.88
N GLY A 335 -6.67 2.25 9.65
CA GLY A 335 -5.97 3.49 9.30
C GLY A 335 -5.45 3.53 7.87
N SER A 336 -4.56 4.47 7.55
CA SER A 336 -3.88 4.48 6.26
C SER A 336 -2.88 3.32 6.18
N HIS A 337 -2.43 2.98 4.96
CA HIS A 337 -1.48 1.88 4.71
C HIS A 337 -1.92 0.52 5.30
N GLY A 338 -3.23 0.34 5.55
CA GLY A 338 -3.83 -0.91 6.02
C GLY A 338 -4.14 -1.00 7.51
N GLY A 339 -3.52 -0.18 8.35
CA GLY A 339 -3.58 -0.35 9.80
C GLY A 339 -2.78 -1.56 10.29
N VAL A 340 -3.20 -2.13 11.41
CA VAL A 340 -2.49 -3.20 12.14
C VAL A 340 -3.36 -4.46 12.17
N ARG A 341 -2.78 -5.59 11.76
CA ARG A 341 -3.46 -6.89 11.80
C ARG A 341 -3.86 -7.20 13.24
N TYR A 342 -5.11 -7.61 13.43
CA TYR A 342 -5.57 -7.92 14.77
C TYR A 342 -4.93 -9.20 15.31
N LYS A 343 -4.91 -9.31 16.64
CA LYS A 343 -4.45 -10.49 17.36
C LYS A 343 -5.33 -10.71 18.58
N ASP A 344 -5.65 -11.97 18.86
CA ASP A 344 -6.32 -12.36 20.11
C ASP A 344 -5.25 -12.50 21.20
N VAL A 345 -5.35 -11.68 22.25
CA VAL A 345 -4.35 -11.54 23.31
C VAL A 345 -5.04 -11.56 24.66
N ALA A 346 -4.51 -12.29 25.63
CA ALA A 346 -4.92 -12.19 27.04
C ALA A 346 -3.91 -11.32 27.80
N PRO A 347 -4.03 -9.98 27.78
CA PRO A 347 -3.03 -9.11 28.39
C PRO A 347 -3.04 -9.27 29.91
N THR A 348 -1.84 -9.36 30.47
CA THR A 348 -1.60 -9.22 31.91
C THR A 348 -0.95 -7.87 32.17
N PHE A 349 -1.22 -7.28 33.34
CA PHE A 349 -0.71 -5.96 33.69
C PHE A 349 0.12 -6.04 34.98
N ASN A 350 1.25 -5.34 34.99
CA ASN A 350 2.10 -5.24 36.17
C ASN A 350 1.54 -4.22 37.18
N ALA A 351 2.24 -4.02 38.30
CA ALA A 351 1.82 -3.09 39.36
C ALA A 351 1.66 -1.62 38.90
N ASN A 352 2.28 -1.23 37.78
CA ASN A 352 2.15 0.10 37.18
C ASN A 352 1.01 0.17 36.15
N GLY A 353 0.21 -0.89 36.02
CA GLY A 353 -0.88 -1.00 35.06
C GLY A 353 -0.42 -1.13 33.61
N LEU A 354 0.82 -1.58 33.37
CA LEU A 354 1.36 -1.76 32.01
C LEU A 354 1.43 -3.23 31.62
N SER A 355 1.08 -3.52 30.37
CA SER A 355 1.23 -4.87 29.81
C SER A 355 2.70 -5.19 29.53
N ASN A 356 3.00 -6.48 29.38
CA ASN A 356 4.20 -6.87 28.61
C ASN A 356 4.05 -6.37 27.16
N PRO A 357 5.17 -6.11 26.44
CA PRO A 357 5.12 -5.79 25.01
C PRO A 357 4.42 -6.90 24.21
N ILE A 358 3.56 -6.49 23.28
CA ILE A 358 2.83 -7.38 22.39
C ILE A 358 3.28 -7.11 20.96
N ASP A 359 3.75 -8.15 20.29
CA ASP A 359 4.11 -8.12 18.87
C ASP A 359 2.85 -8.10 17.98
N PHE A 360 2.78 -7.09 17.13
CA PHE A 360 1.81 -6.92 16.06
C PHE A 360 2.53 -6.74 14.71
N GLU A 361 1.80 -6.98 13.63
CA GLU A 361 2.24 -6.80 12.26
C GLU A 361 1.28 -5.81 11.58
N LEU A 362 1.77 -4.97 10.69
CA LEU A 362 0.89 -4.16 9.82
C LEU A 362 0.00 -5.07 8.98
N MET A 363 -1.17 -4.56 8.57
CA MET A 363 -2.11 -5.36 7.79
C MET A 363 -1.56 -5.73 6.41
N TRP A 364 -0.86 -4.80 5.77
CA TRP A 364 -0.36 -4.90 4.40
C TRP A 364 1.10 -4.50 4.29
N PRO A 365 1.83 -5.03 3.29
CA PRO A 365 3.15 -4.53 2.96
C PRO A 365 3.09 -3.04 2.63
N LEU A 366 4.12 -2.32 3.05
CA LEU A 366 4.32 -0.93 2.67
C LEU A 366 4.50 -0.79 1.16
N PRO A 367 4.15 0.36 0.55
CA PRO A 367 4.35 0.60 -0.88
C PRO A 367 5.77 0.26 -1.36
N ALA A 368 5.87 -0.30 -2.56
CA ALA A 368 7.14 -0.62 -3.22
C ALA A 368 7.77 0.62 -3.88
N SER A 369 7.73 1.76 -3.20
CA SER A 369 8.25 3.05 -3.66
C SER A 369 8.68 3.90 -2.47
N VAL A 370 9.52 4.90 -2.73
CA VAL A 370 9.90 5.90 -1.73
C VAL A 370 8.68 6.71 -1.30
N GLU A 371 8.52 6.91 0.01
CA GLU A 371 7.45 7.73 0.55
C GLU A 371 7.86 8.42 1.84
N ARG A 372 7.40 9.67 2.01
CA ARG A 372 7.30 10.35 3.30
C ARG A 372 5.84 10.31 3.71
N ALA A 373 5.47 9.29 4.49
CA ALA A 373 4.08 8.99 4.81
C ALA A 373 3.68 9.50 6.21
N ASP A 374 2.49 10.08 6.30
CA ASP A 374 1.79 10.32 7.57
C ASP A 374 0.75 9.20 7.75
N VAL A 375 1.11 8.20 8.56
CA VAL A 375 0.35 6.96 8.71
C VAL A 375 -0.61 7.07 9.89
N SER A 376 -1.92 7.10 9.63
CA SER A 376 -2.91 7.04 10.70
C SER A 376 -3.09 5.61 11.19
N ILE A 377 -3.15 5.42 12.51
CA ILE A 377 -3.54 4.15 13.12
C ILE A 377 -4.58 4.43 14.21
N ASP A 378 -5.78 3.88 14.00
CA ASP A 378 -6.93 3.92 14.90
C ASP A 378 -7.09 2.54 15.55
N TRP A 379 -6.59 2.43 16.77
CA TRP A 379 -6.57 1.18 17.53
C TRP A 379 -7.91 0.88 18.17
N TYR A 380 -8.24 -0.40 18.15
CA TYR A 380 -9.47 -0.90 18.72
C TYR A 380 -9.23 -2.20 19.51
N ALA A 381 -10.12 -2.48 20.47
CA ALA A 381 -10.16 -3.78 21.14
C ALA A 381 -11.58 -4.24 21.45
N ARG A 382 -11.79 -5.55 21.47
CA ARG A 382 -13.02 -6.19 21.97
C ARG A 382 -12.68 -7.48 22.71
N LEU A 383 -13.53 -7.89 23.63
CA LEU A 383 -13.43 -9.20 24.27
C LEU A 383 -13.74 -10.31 23.24
N THR A 384 -13.10 -11.47 23.37
CA THR A 384 -13.31 -12.64 22.49
C THR A 384 -13.61 -13.88 23.34
N PRO A 385 -14.80 -14.50 23.23
CA PRO A 385 -15.98 -14.00 22.50
C PRO A 385 -16.56 -12.76 23.19
N GLY A 386 -17.13 -11.85 22.40
CA GLY A 386 -17.65 -10.60 22.90
C GLY A 386 -18.33 -9.77 21.82
N PRO A 387 -18.92 -8.62 22.20
CA PRO A 387 -19.66 -7.78 21.28
C PRO A 387 -18.78 -7.31 20.11
N ALA A 388 -19.39 -7.23 18.94
CA ALA A 388 -18.72 -6.99 17.67
C ALA A 388 -18.18 -5.56 17.55
N LYS A 389 -18.83 -4.60 18.21
CA LYS A 389 -18.35 -3.23 18.29
C LYS A 389 -17.14 -3.15 19.20
N THR A 390 -16.08 -2.59 18.64
CA THR A 390 -14.80 -2.46 19.28
C THR A 390 -14.75 -1.15 20.06
N ALA A 391 -14.09 -1.18 21.22
CA ALA A 391 -13.77 0.04 21.94
C ALA A 391 -12.53 0.68 21.30
N ALA A 392 -12.59 1.99 21.03
CA ALA A 392 -11.41 2.74 20.61
C ALA A 392 -10.41 2.80 21.77
N ILE A 393 -9.19 2.30 21.56
CA ILE A 393 -8.14 2.23 22.59
C ILE A 393 -6.97 3.19 22.29
N GLY A 394 -7.03 3.95 21.21
CA GLY A 394 -6.08 5.01 20.90
C GLY A 394 -6.01 5.32 19.41
N SER A 395 -5.70 6.57 19.07
CA SER A 395 -5.49 7.01 17.69
C SER A 395 -4.27 7.92 17.62
N ALA A 396 -3.45 7.76 16.59
CA ALA A 396 -2.31 8.63 16.31
C ALA A 396 -1.95 8.61 14.81
N ILE A 397 -1.28 9.67 14.36
CA ILE A 397 -0.66 9.76 13.04
C ILE A 397 0.86 9.66 13.24
N HIS A 398 1.52 8.74 12.56
CA HIS A 398 2.95 8.46 12.71
C HIS A 398 3.70 8.79 11.41
N ARG A 399 4.88 9.42 11.52
CA ARG A 399 5.73 9.71 10.36
C ARG A 399 6.54 8.48 9.98
N PHE A 400 6.29 7.89 8.81
CA PHE A 400 7.09 6.81 8.25
C PHE A 400 7.92 7.31 7.06
N TYR A 401 9.19 6.93 7.03
CA TYR A 401 10.06 7.04 5.87
C TYR A 401 10.21 5.67 5.22
N ILE A 402 9.74 5.54 3.97
CA ILE A 402 9.81 4.30 3.20
C ILE A 402 10.92 4.48 2.15
N ILE A 403 11.93 3.63 2.17
CA ILE A 403 13.13 3.77 1.31
C ILE A 403 13.41 2.51 0.47
N LEU A 404 14.09 2.65 -0.66
CA LEU A 404 14.26 1.55 -1.63
C LEU A 404 15.19 0.45 -1.14
N ALA A 405 16.29 0.84 -0.50
CA ALA A 405 17.29 -0.07 0.03
C ALA A 405 17.96 0.54 1.27
N ARG A 406 18.74 -0.27 1.98
CA ARG A 406 19.49 0.23 3.14
C ARG A 406 20.41 1.40 2.73
N PRO A 407 20.54 2.43 3.58
CA PRO A 407 21.42 3.55 3.30
C PRO A 407 22.85 3.08 3.00
N THR A 408 23.48 3.69 2.01
CA THR A 408 24.90 3.44 1.67
C THR A 408 25.78 4.58 2.15
N ALA A 409 27.12 4.43 2.08
CA ALA A 409 28.03 5.45 2.58
C ALA A 409 27.67 6.88 2.06
N PRO A 410 27.74 7.92 2.90
CA PRO A 410 28.36 7.95 4.23
C PRO A 410 27.54 7.32 5.37
N TRP A 411 26.29 6.94 5.13
CA TRP A 411 25.34 6.43 6.13
C TRP A 411 25.61 5.02 6.64
N THR A 412 26.68 4.37 6.19
CA THR A 412 27.18 3.13 6.80
C THR A 412 28.03 3.40 8.03
N ASN A 413 28.61 4.60 8.12
CA ASN A 413 29.44 5.03 9.24
C ASN A 413 28.69 6.03 10.14
N GLU A 414 27.47 6.38 9.78
CA GLU A 414 26.64 7.37 10.46
C GLU A 414 25.19 6.86 10.52
N THR A 415 24.53 7.00 11.68
CA THR A 415 23.12 6.61 11.78
C THR A 415 22.28 7.58 10.94
N PRO A 416 21.36 7.11 10.07
CA PRO A 416 20.50 7.96 9.25
C PRO A 416 19.82 9.09 10.03
N TRP A 417 19.91 10.31 9.51
CA TRP A 417 19.31 11.48 10.13
C TRP A 417 17.83 11.59 9.77
N ALA A 418 16.97 11.73 10.77
CA ALA A 418 15.54 11.88 10.54
C ALA A 418 15.18 13.09 9.65
N ALA A 419 15.89 14.22 9.82
CA ALA A 419 15.67 15.42 9.02
C ALA A 419 16.13 15.26 7.55
N ALA A 420 17.24 14.54 7.33
CA ALA A 420 17.71 14.26 5.98
C ALA A 420 16.77 13.29 5.25
N LEU A 421 16.22 12.29 5.96
CA LEU A 421 15.19 11.39 5.42
C LEU A 421 13.91 12.13 5.09
N ASP A 422 13.50 13.10 5.91
CA ASP A 422 12.32 13.91 5.64
C ASP A 422 12.42 14.62 4.28
N LEU A 423 13.58 15.22 4.02
CA LEU A 423 13.85 15.89 2.76
C LEU A 423 13.99 14.90 1.60
N ALA A 424 14.82 13.86 1.75
CA ALA A 424 15.11 12.89 0.69
C ALA A 424 13.86 12.11 0.27
N CYS A 425 13.09 11.56 1.21
CA CYS A 425 11.84 10.86 0.92
C CYS A 425 10.76 11.80 0.37
N GLY A 426 10.70 13.05 0.86
CA GLY A 426 9.79 14.06 0.33
C GLY A 426 10.10 14.42 -1.13
N TRP A 427 11.38 14.55 -1.49
CA TRP A 427 11.81 14.85 -2.86
C TRP A 427 11.66 13.67 -3.80
N ALA A 428 11.97 12.45 -3.34
CA ALA A 428 11.94 11.24 -4.15
C ALA A 428 10.60 10.48 -4.13
N ALA A 429 9.56 11.02 -3.48
CA ALA A 429 8.26 10.35 -3.30
C ALA A 429 7.72 9.77 -4.62
N GLY A 430 7.26 8.51 -4.56
CA GLY A 430 6.74 7.75 -5.70
C GLY A 430 7.79 7.08 -6.58
N ALA A 431 9.09 7.32 -6.38
CA ALA A 431 10.12 6.59 -7.10
C ALA A 431 10.17 5.12 -6.65
N SER A 432 10.12 4.19 -7.61
CA SER A 432 10.17 2.74 -7.36
C SER A 432 11.54 2.10 -7.68
N ASN A 433 12.49 2.90 -8.18
CA ASN A 433 13.85 2.46 -8.48
C ASN A 433 14.86 3.58 -8.19
N VAL A 434 16.13 3.19 -8.06
CA VAL A 434 17.21 4.10 -7.65
C VAL A 434 17.50 5.23 -8.64
N ASP A 435 17.19 5.02 -9.93
CA ASP A 435 17.44 6.00 -10.99
C ASP A 435 16.41 7.12 -10.95
N ASP A 436 15.13 6.76 -10.82
CA ASP A 436 14.05 7.74 -10.63
C ASP A 436 14.19 8.48 -9.30
N ALA A 437 14.57 7.79 -8.23
CA ALA A 437 14.79 8.42 -6.94
C ALA A 437 15.92 9.47 -7.01
N THR A 438 17.05 9.11 -7.64
CA THR A 438 18.16 10.04 -7.83
C THR A 438 17.79 11.19 -8.77
N ARG A 439 17.08 10.90 -9.86
CA ARG A 439 16.57 11.91 -10.79
C ARG A 439 15.71 12.93 -10.06
N HIS A 440 14.72 12.47 -9.28
CA HIS A 440 13.86 13.35 -8.49
C HIS A 440 14.66 14.22 -7.51
N ILE A 441 15.61 13.66 -6.78
CA ILE A 441 16.48 14.44 -5.86
C ILE A 441 17.28 15.49 -6.63
N THR A 442 17.84 15.12 -7.79
CA THR A 442 18.64 16.02 -8.63
C THR A 442 17.79 17.18 -9.17
N GLU A 443 16.59 16.89 -9.68
CA GLU A 443 15.62 17.87 -10.16
C GLU A 443 15.18 18.82 -9.04
N ARG A 444 14.86 18.28 -7.86
CA ARG A 444 14.43 19.07 -6.70
C ARG A 444 15.54 19.94 -6.15
N TYR A 445 16.77 19.45 -6.11
CA TYR A 445 17.93 20.25 -5.72
C TYR A 445 18.18 21.40 -6.70
N ASN A 446 18.30 21.10 -8.00
CA ASN A 446 18.57 22.12 -9.03
C ASN A 446 17.44 23.16 -9.13
N GLY A 447 16.19 22.71 -8.94
CA GLY A 447 14.98 23.53 -8.96
C GLY A 447 14.62 24.16 -7.61
N SER A 448 15.44 24.03 -6.58
CA SER A 448 15.09 24.46 -5.22
C SER A 448 14.92 25.98 -5.08
N GLY A 449 15.60 26.76 -5.91
CA GLY A 449 15.57 28.23 -5.88
C GLY A 449 16.24 28.86 -4.65
N VAL A 450 16.81 28.04 -3.75
CA VAL A 450 17.46 28.51 -2.52
C VAL A 450 18.99 28.50 -2.62
N VAL A 451 19.58 27.93 -3.66
CA VAL A 451 21.04 27.99 -3.87
C VAL A 451 21.37 28.54 -5.25
N SER A 452 22.52 29.19 -5.37
CA SER A 452 23.05 29.72 -6.63
C SER A 452 24.54 29.43 -6.76
N TYR A 453 24.96 29.11 -7.98
CA TYR A 453 26.37 28.82 -8.25
C TYR A 453 27.25 30.05 -8.00
N ASP A 454 28.38 29.86 -7.32
CA ASP A 454 29.42 30.87 -7.20
C ASP A 454 30.28 30.92 -8.47
N THR A 455 29.93 31.86 -9.36
CA THR A 455 30.64 32.11 -10.61
C THR A 455 31.84 33.05 -10.46
N ILE A 456 32.13 33.53 -9.24
CA ILE A 456 33.21 34.49 -8.97
C ILE A 456 34.41 33.79 -8.34
N SER A 457 34.24 33.13 -7.19
CA SER A 457 35.34 32.45 -6.48
C SER A 457 35.39 30.94 -6.74
N GLY A 458 34.25 30.31 -7.03
CA GLY A 458 34.13 28.87 -7.30
C GLY A 458 34.50 27.96 -6.12
N SER A 459 34.61 28.54 -4.92
CA SER A 459 34.98 27.82 -3.71
C SER A 459 33.78 27.06 -3.14
N THR A 460 34.02 25.89 -2.56
CA THR A 460 32.98 25.12 -1.88
C THR A 460 32.64 25.80 -0.57
N MET A 461 31.35 25.91 -0.26
CA MET A 461 30.86 26.53 0.97
C MET A 461 30.51 25.48 2.03
N TYR A 462 30.13 24.27 1.61
CA TYR A 462 29.61 23.22 2.49
C TYR A 462 30.47 21.96 2.53
N GLY A 463 31.40 21.75 1.59
CA GLY A 463 31.89 20.41 1.24
C GLY A 463 33.40 20.25 1.07
N TRP A 464 34.21 20.80 1.97
CA TRP A 464 35.69 20.73 1.89
C TRP A 464 36.21 19.29 2.11
N THR A 465 36.60 18.92 3.34
CA THR A 465 37.00 17.55 3.72
C THR A 465 35.80 16.71 4.17
N THR A 466 34.89 17.32 4.92
CA THR A 466 33.58 16.79 5.31
C THR A 466 32.47 17.62 4.65
N PHE A 467 31.27 17.07 4.58
CA PHE A 467 30.08 17.77 4.12
C PHE A 467 29.28 18.25 5.33
N ASN A 468 29.14 19.57 5.48
CA ASN A 468 28.28 20.17 6.50
C ASN A 468 26.82 20.06 6.05
N LEU A 469 26.25 18.89 6.29
CA LEU A 469 24.89 18.56 5.91
C LEU A 469 23.89 19.25 6.84
N THR A 470 24.25 19.49 8.11
CA THR A 470 23.39 20.23 9.04
C THR A 470 23.04 21.61 8.48
N GLU A 471 24.04 22.40 8.09
CA GLU A 471 23.82 23.72 7.51
C GLU A 471 23.16 23.67 6.12
N MET A 472 23.48 22.65 5.31
CA MET A 472 22.83 22.48 4.01
C MET A 472 21.34 22.14 4.17
N LEU A 473 20.97 21.31 5.15
CA LEU A 473 19.56 21.01 5.45
C LEU A 473 18.84 22.27 5.92
N GLU A 474 19.46 23.08 6.79
CA GLU A 474 18.91 24.37 7.18
C GLU A 474 18.65 25.24 5.95
N ARG A 475 19.61 25.34 5.02
CA ARG A 475 19.44 26.12 3.80
C ARG A 475 18.31 25.58 2.91
N LEU A 476 18.29 24.28 2.67
CA LEU A 476 17.30 23.61 1.80
C LEU A 476 15.88 23.63 2.35
N THR A 477 15.72 23.85 3.66
CA THR A 477 14.43 23.96 4.34
C THR A 477 13.99 25.40 4.61
N GLY A 478 14.71 26.39 4.05
CA GLY A 478 14.33 27.80 4.05
C GLY A 478 15.08 28.67 5.06
N GLY A 479 16.01 28.11 5.82
CA GLY A 479 16.90 28.84 6.72
C GLY A 479 18.10 29.49 6.00
N VAL A 480 19.03 30.01 6.80
CA VAL A 480 20.21 30.72 6.26
C VAL A 480 21.33 29.77 5.86
N GLY A 481 21.56 28.71 6.65
CA GLY A 481 22.71 27.83 6.49
C GLY A 481 24.03 28.62 6.43
N LEU A 482 24.98 28.13 5.63
CA LEU A 482 26.21 28.86 5.29
C LEU A 482 26.02 29.87 4.14
N GLY A 483 24.78 30.16 3.76
CA GLY A 483 24.40 31.07 2.68
C GLY A 483 24.03 30.37 1.37
N GLU A 484 23.62 31.17 0.38
CA GLU A 484 23.06 30.67 -0.87
C GLU A 484 24.09 30.14 -1.87
N LYS A 485 25.37 30.48 -1.70
CA LYS A 485 26.40 30.17 -2.69
C LYS A 485 26.85 28.71 -2.57
N VAL A 486 26.95 28.05 -3.71
CA VAL A 486 27.41 26.66 -3.83
C VAL A 486 28.34 26.51 -5.02
N ASN A 487 29.20 25.50 -5.00
CA ASN A 487 29.93 25.04 -6.18
C ASN A 487 29.53 23.61 -6.60
N CYS A 488 30.27 23.03 -7.54
CA CYS A 488 30.01 21.68 -8.05
C CYS A 488 30.21 20.61 -6.98
N THR A 489 31.18 20.77 -6.08
CA THR A 489 31.39 19.87 -4.94
C THR A 489 30.24 19.92 -3.94
N ASP A 490 29.72 21.12 -3.61
CA ASP A 490 28.55 21.25 -2.72
C ASP A 490 27.31 20.58 -3.32
N SER A 491 27.09 20.82 -4.62
CA SER A 491 26.00 20.22 -5.39
C SER A 491 26.12 18.69 -5.42
N ALA A 492 27.34 18.19 -5.66
CA ALA A 492 27.59 16.76 -5.72
C ALA A 492 27.40 16.09 -4.38
N ASN A 493 27.91 16.69 -3.30
CA ASN A 493 27.69 16.20 -1.95
C ASN A 493 26.19 16.15 -1.63
N THR A 494 25.44 17.20 -1.95
CA THR A 494 24.01 17.28 -1.61
C THR A 494 23.22 16.17 -2.28
N VAL A 495 23.31 16.05 -3.61
CA VAL A 495 22.54 15.06 -4.37
C VAL A 495 22.92 13.64 -3.95
N SER A 496 24.20 13.31 -3.92
CA SER A 496 24.65 11.96 -3.61
C SER A 496 24.40 11.56 -2.15
N THR A 497 24.56 12.47 -1.19
CA THR A 497 24.31 12.19 0.22
C THR A 497 22.83 11.90 0.48
N LEU A 498 21.93 12.71 -0.08
CA LEU A 498 20.48 12.48 0.04
C LEU A 498 20.04 11.23 -0.73
N ALA A 499 20.58 10.97 -1.92
CA ALA A 499 20.23 9.77 -2.69
C ALA A 499 20.74 8.48 -2.01
N ASN A 500 21.95 8.51 -1.45
CA ASN A 500 22.51 7.36 -0.74
C ASN A 500 21.76 7.03 0.54
N LEU A 501 21.11 8.03 1.16
CA LEU A 501 20.27 7.84 2.34
C LEU A 501 19.06 6.94 2.05
N ILE A 502 18.59 6.92 0.81
CA ILE A 502 17.45 6.11 0.36
C ILE A 502 17.87 4.92 -0.53
N GLY A 503 19.18 4.65 -0.61
CA GLY A 503 19.75 3.43 -1.21
C GLY A 503 20.33 3.56 -2.63
N CYS A 504 20.58 4.75 -3.15
CA CYS A 504 20.99 4.95 -4.56
C CYS A 504 22.49 4.71 -4.88
N ASP A 505 23.36 4.55 -3.89
CA ASP A 505 24.78 4.16 -4.04
C ASP A 505 25.66 4.96 -5.03
N LEU A 506 25.59 6.28 -4.98
CA LEU A 506 26.39 7.21 -5.78
C LEU A 506 27.73 7.55 -5.14
N TRP A 507 28.72 7.84 -5.98
CA TRP A 507 29.99 8.45 -5.60
C TRP A 507 29.99 9.93 -5.93
N GLN A 508 30.76 10.75 -5.21
CA GLN A 508 31.21 12.04 -5.74
C GLN A 508 32.52 11.80 -6.48
N SER A 509 32.60 12.13 -7.78
CA SER A 509 33.83 11.98 -8.57
C SER A 509 33.99 13.13 -9.55
N ARG A 510 35.25 13.40 -9.91
CA ARG A 510 35.62 14.58 -10.69
C ARG A 510 35.91 14.28 -12.14
N MET A 511 35.76 15.31 -12.95
CA MET A 511 36.42 15.43 -14.25
C MET A 511 37.47 16.57 -14.19
N GLU A 512 38.70 16.27 -14.60
CA GLU A 512 39.90 17.13 -14.48
C GLU A 512 40.92 16.85 -15.60
N SER A 513 41.92 17.72 -15.85
CA SER A 513 42.22 19.01 -15.19
C SER A 513 42.15 20.16 -16.19
N HIS A 514 41.38 21.19 -15.84
CA HIS A 514 41.09 22.38 -16.66
C HIS A 514 40.53 22.08 -18.06
N PHE A 515 39.24 22.36 -18.27
CA PHE A 515 38.60 22.17 -19.56
C PHE A 515 37.61 23.29 -19.90
N ALA A 516 37.57 23.64 -21.19
CA ALA A 516 36.64 24.58 -21.78
C ALA A 516 35.21 24.01 -21.74
N LEU A 517 34.23 24.91 -21.62
CA LEU A 517 32.82 24.56 -21.57
C LEU A 517 32.09 25.08 -22.81
N ASN A 518 31.06 24.35 -23.21
CA ASN A 518 29.95 24.93 -23.96
C ASN A 518 29.12 25.82 -23.02
N PRO A 519 28.27 26.72 -23.54
CA PRO A 519 27.31 27.44 -22.70
C PRO A 519 26.47 26.46 -21.85
N VAL A 520 26.29 26.79 -20.57
CA VAL A 520 25.47 26.04 -19.60
C VAL A 520 24.58 26.99 -18.82
N ILE A 521 23.57 26.44 -18.13
CA ILE A 521 22.80 27.17 -17.13
C ILE A 521 23.20 26.65 -15.74
N ALA A 522 23.95 27.45 -14.99
CA ALA A 522 24.32 27.10 -13.62
C ALA A 522 23.11 27.16 -12.68
N ILE A 523 23.11 26.35 -11.61
CA ILE A 523 22.07 26.33 -10.58
C ILE A 523 21.82 27.75 -10.03
N GLY A 524 20.55 28.12 -9.87
CA GLY A 524 20.13 29.45 -9.44
C GLY A 524 20.12 30.53 -10.54
N TYR A 525 20.50 30.20 -11.78
CA TYR A 525 20.46 31.10 -12.93
C TYR A 525 19.53 30.58 -14.03
N ASN A 526 19.20 31.47 -14.98
CA ASN A 526 18.38 31.17 -16.17
C ASN A 526 19.04 31.67 -17.47
N VAL A 527 20.35 31.91 -17.45
CA VAL A 527 21.13 32.43 -18.58
C VAL A 527 22.15 31.39 -19.04
N TRP A 528 22.37 31.32 -20.35
CA TRP A 528 23.38 30.47 -20.97
C TRP A 528 24.73 31.18 -20.97
N GLU A 529 25.66 30.71 -20.16
CA GLU A 529 26.99 31.30 -20.03
C GLU A 529 28.07 30.24 -19.84
N VAL A 530 29.33 30.64 -20.02
CA VAL A 530 30.50 29.86 -19.61
C VAL A 530 30.96 30.38 -18.25
N PRO A 531 30.76 29.63 -17.15
CA PRO A 531 31.24 30.03 -15.83
C PRO A 531 32.73 30.40 -15.84
N PHE A 532 33.08 31.45 -15.08
CA PHE A 532 34.43 32.02 -14.98
C PHE A 532 35.02 32.57 -16.30
N GLY A 533 34.26 32.58 -17.40
CA GLY A 533 34.69 33.07 -18.71
C GLY A 533 35.70 32.18 -19.45
N SER A 534 36.14 31.06 -18.85
CA SER A 534 37.13 30.16 -19.47
C SER A 534 36.81 28.66 -19.37
N GLY A 535 35.98 28.24 -18.41
CA GLY A 535 35.68 26.83 -18.13
C GLY A 535 36.03 26.41 -16.71
N PHE A 536 36.04 25.10 -16.45
CA PHE A 536 36.22 24.54 -15.11
C PHE A 536 37.64 24.03 -14.88
N SER A 537 38.23 24.33 -13.71
CA SER A 537 39.46 23.69 -13.24
C SER A 537 39.22 22.21 -12.92
N TYR A 538 38.07 21.92 -12.30
CA TYR A 538 37.48 20.60 -12.15
C TYR A 538 35.96 20.74 -12.08
N HIS A 539 35.25 19.65 -12.34
CA HIS A 539 33.81 19.55 -12.05
C HIS A 539 33.53 18.24 -11.33
N GLU A 540 32.85 18.30 -10.20
CA GLU A 540 32.53 17.13 -9.37
C GLU A 540 31.03 16.85 -9.46
N VAL A 541 30.65 15.59 -9.72
CA VAL A 541 29.26 15.17 -9.86
C VAL A 541 28.98 13.83 -9.16
N PRO A 542 27.73 13.58 -8.76
CA PRO A 542 27.23 12.26 -8.43
C PRO A 542 27.37 11.30 -9.62
N TRP A 543 28.02 10.18 -9.38
CA TRP A 543 28.44 9.24 -10.42
C TRP A 543 28.19 7.81 -9.97
N LYS A 544 27.64 6.99 -10.86
CA LYS A 544 27.49 5.56 -10.63
C LYS A 544 28.80 4.79 -10.78
N GLY A 545 28.84 3.61 -10.16
CA GLY A 545 29.80 2.55 -10.46
C GLY A 545 31.26 2.98 -10.32
N ALA A 546 32.08 2.66 -11.32
CA ALA A 546 33.52 2.90 -11.30
C ALA A 546 33.92 4.36 -11.58
N CYS A 547 32.95 5.25 -11.84
CA CYS A 547 33.18 6.66 -12.15
C CYS A 547 34.06 6.89 -13.40
N THR A 548 33.89 6.04 -14.42
CA THR A 548 34.57 6.13 -15.71
C THR A 548 33.62 6.68 -16.78
N GLN A 549 34.11 6.76 -18.01
CA GLN A 549 33.31 7.21 -19.15
C GLN A 549 32.09 6.33 -19.48
N ASN A 550 32.05 5.11 -18.94
CA ASN A 550 31.01 4.12 -19.23
C ASN A 550 29.83 4.18 -18.25
N GLU A 551 29.90 5.02 -17.22
CA GLU A 551 28.85 5.13 -16.21
C GLU A 551 28.06 6.44 -16.34
N ASN A 552 26.83 6.38 -15.84
CA ASN A 552 25.93 7.53 -15.83
C ASN A 552 26.19 8.44 -14.62
N ILE A 553 25.94 9.73 -14.84
CA ILE A 553 26.07 10.81 -13.87
C ILE A 553 24.73 11.50 -13.64
N PHE A 554 24.65 12.20 -12.52
CA PHE A 554 23.55 13.10 -12.19
C PHE A 554 24.15 14.43 -11.79
N ASP A 555 23.80 15.51 -12.48
CA ASP A 555 24.37 16.82 -12.21
C ASP A 555 23.28 17.77 -11.73
N GLY A 556 23.24 18.00 -10.41
CA GLY A 556 22.37 19.00 -9.81
C GLY A 556 22.90 20.43 -9.93
N CYS A 557 24.12 20.62 -10.39
CA CYS A 557 24.82 21.89 -10.40
C CYS A 557 24.50 22.77 -11.61
N LEU A 558 24.14 22.18 -12.74
CA LEU A 558 23.91 22.90 -14.00
C LEU A 558 23.02 22.13 -14.96
N LYS A 559 22.49 22.84 -15.97
CA LYS A 559 21.84 22.27 -17.14
C LYS A 559 22.75 22.43 -18.36
N VAL A 560 22.83 21.37 -19.17
CA VAL A 560 23.51 21.36 -20.48
C VAL A 560 22.48 21.56 -21.59
N ASP A 561 22.96 21.77 -22.82
CA ASP A 561 22.07 21.87 -23.98
C ASP A 561 21.58 20.49 -24.45
N ALA A 562 20.28 20.37 -24.72
CA ALA A 562 19.60 19.19 -25.28
C ALA A 562 19.79 19.07 -26.80
N ASP A 563 20.12 20.18 -27.47
CA ASP A 563 20.19 20.26 -28.93
C ASP A 563 21.38 19.45 -29.50
N ALA A 564 21.42 19.32 -30.83
CA ALA A 564 22.45 18.56 -31.54
C ALA A 564 23.78 19.30 -31.65
N ASP A 565 23.79 20.63 -31.46
CA ASP A 565 24.99 21.46 -31.41
C ASP A 565 24.95 22.36 -30.17
N PRO A 566 25.65 21.97 -29.08
CA PRO A 566 25.66 22.73 -27.84
C PRO A 566 26.51 24.01 -27.91
N THR A 567 27.12 24.34 -29.06
CA THR A 567 28.06 25.46 -29.18
C THR A 567 27.43 26.76 -29.65
N GLN A 568 26.20 26.73 -30.17
CA GLN A 568 25.52 27.88 -30.80
C GLN A 568 24.02 27.89 -30.47
N PRO A 569 23.40 29.09 -30.34
CA PRO A 569 21.95 29.20 -30.18
C PRO A 569 21.16 28.66 -31.39
N PRO A 570 19.90 28.23 -31.18
CA PRO A 570 19.18 28.14 -29.91
C PRO A 570 19.72 27.04 -29.00
N HIS A 571 19.49 27.15 -27.68
CA HIS A 571 19.83 26.10 -26.72
C HIS A 571 18.58 25.68 -25.93
N THR A 572 18.43 24.38 -25.73
CA THR A 572 17.32 23.77 -24.99
C THR A 572 17.82 23.24 -23.63
N PRO A 573 17.33 23.75 -22.48
CA PRO A 573 17.82 23.32 -21.17
C PRO A 573 17.56 21.84 -20.89
N LEU A 574 18.62 21.09 -20.57
CA LEU A 574 18.56 19.69 -20.17
C LEU A 574 19.32 19.49 -18.85
N LEU A 575 18.60 19.08 -17.80
CA LEU A 575 19.24 18.69 -16.54
C LEU A 575 19.84 17.28 -16.70
N PRO A 576 21.14 17.07 -16.45
CA PRO A 576 21.75 15.76 -16.56
C PRO A 576 21.26 14.86 -15.42
N THR A 577 20.33 13.96 -15.72
CA THR A 577 19.87 12.94 -14.76
C THR A 577 19.99 11.56 -15.41
N ASN A 578 20.78 10.69 -14.79
CA ASN A 578 21.09 9.36 -15.32
C ASN A 578 21.66 9.42 -16.76
N MET A 579 22.53 10.39 -17.03
CA MET A 579 23.12 10.61 -18.35
C MET A 579 24.50 9.97 -18.42
N LEU A 580 24.77 9.19 -19.47
CA LEU A 580 26.10 8.60 -19.69
C LEU A 580 27.17 9.71 -19.79
N PHE A 581 28.31 9.56 -19.08
CA PHE A 581 29.41 10.51 -19.21
C PHE A 581 29.94 10.56 -20.65
N GLY A 582 30.37 9.40 -21.15
CA GLY A 582 30.77 9.19 -22.54
C GLY A 582 32.21 9.61 -22.88
N ASP A 583 32.63 9.21 -24.08
CA ASP A 583 33.97 9.41 -24.65
C ASP A 583 34.02 10.55 -25.69
N CYS A 584 32.97 11.37 -25.77
CA CYS A 584 32.73 12.40 -26.79
C CYS A 584 32.48 11.89 -28.24
N SER A 585 32.31 10.58 -28.46
CA SER A 585 31.87 10.07 -29.77
C SER A 585 30.40 10.40 -30.06
N ALA A 586 29.53 10.22 -29.06
CA ALA A 586 28.09 10.52 -29.10
C ALA A 586 27.72 11.77 -28.28
N MET A 587 26.50 12.27 -28.46
CA MET A 587 25.95 13.43 -27.74
C MET A 587 25.51 13.09 -26.30
N ASN A 588 26.47 12.56 -25.55
CA ASN A 588 26.39 12.24 -24.13
C ASN A 588 26.81 13.45 -23.28
N TYR A 589 26.80 13.31 -21.96
CA TYR A 589 27.04 14.41 -21.03
C TYR A 589 28.31 15.20 -21.34
N ARG A 590 29.44 14.51 -21.53
CA ARG A 590 30.74 15.15 -21.75
C ARG A 590 30.79 16.02 -23.01
N LYS A 591 30.16 15.57 -24.10
CA LYS A 591 30.12 16.32 -25.38
C LYS A 591 29.14 17.51 -25.32
N ARG A 592 28.08 17.39 -24.51
CA ARG A 592 27.17 18.51 -24.23
C ARG A 592 27.83 19.56 -23.33
N LEU A 593 28.63 19.12 -22.36
CA LEU A 593 29.34 20.01 -21.44
C LEU A 593 30.52 20.74 -22.09
N CYS A 594 31.29 20.08 -22.96
CA CYS A 594 32.56 20.59 -23.48
C CYS A 594 32.61 20.62 -25.02
N PRO A 595 33.29 21.62 -25.63
CA PRO A 595 33.48 21.64 -27.08
C PRO A 595 34.43 20.52 -27.51
N SER A 596 34.30 20.06 -28.76
CA SER A 596 35.14 18.99 -29.35
C SER A 596 36.54 19.49 -29.75
N THR A 597 37.27 20.06 -28.79
CA THR A 597 38.62 20.60 -28.97
C THR A 597 39.60 19.96 -27.98
N THR A 598 40.92 20.17 -28.19
CA THR A 598 41.97 19.72 -27.27
C THR A 598 41.78 20.28 -25.86
N GLY A 599 41.30 21.52 -25.75
CA GLY A 599 41.01 22.17 -24.47
C GLY A 599 39.63 21.85 -23.87
N GLY A 600 38.72 21.22 -24.62
CA GLY A 600 37.39 20.82 -24.15
C GLY A 600 37.32 19.33 -23.85
N CYS A 601 36.67 18.57 -24.74
CA CYS A 601 36.49 17.13 -24.62
C CYS A 601 37.79 16.41 -24.24
N SER A 602 38.92 16.65 -24.90
CA SER A 602 40.18 15.93 -24.60
C SER A 602 40.74 16.22 -23.20
N ALA A 603 40.42 17.37 -22.61
CA ALA A 603 40.85 17.75 -21.26
C ALA A 603 39.84 17.36 -20.17
N CYS A 604 38.54 17.28 -20.50
CA CYS A 604 37.48 16.86 -19.57
C CYS A 604 37.48 15.32 -19.37
N GLN A 605 38.47 14.78 -18.67
CA GLN A 605 38.60 13.34 -18.44
C GLN A 605 38.00 12.93 -17.09
N ALA A 606 37.31 11.80 -17.04
CA ALA A 606 36.86 11.19 -15.78
C ALA A 606 38.08 10.85 -14.90
N GLN A 607 37.97 11.11 -13.60
CA GLN A 607 39.03 10.82 -12.63
C GLN A 607 38.54 9.83 -11.55
N PRO A 608 38.43 8.52 -11.86
CA PRO A 608 37.99 7.50 -10.91
C PRO A 608 38.74 7.50 -9.56
N GLY A 609 40.02 7.90 -9.56
CA GLY A 609 40.83 8.00 -8.34
C GLY A 609 40.37 9.08 -7.35
N THR A 610 39.52 10.00 -7.78
CA THR A 610 38.94 11.05 -6.93
C THR A 610 37.66 10.63 -6.22
N ARG A 611 37.10 9.46 -6.59
CA ARG A 611 35.82 9.00 -6.07
C ARG A 611 35.82 8.94 -4.55
N LYS A 612 34.80 9.52 -3.94
CA LYS A 612 34.63 9.49 -2.48
C LYS A 612 33.15 9.58 -2.12
N ARG A 613 32.86 9.29 -0.85
CA ARG A 613 31.57 9.53 -0.18
C ARG A 613 31.89 10.29 1.10
N ARG A 614 31.84 11.63 1.05
CA ARG A 614 32.27 12.48 2.17
C ARG A 614 31.43 12.19 3.41
N ALA A 615 32.08 12.12 4.56
CA ALA A 615 31.39 12.04 5.84
C ALA A 615 30.58 13.33 6.09
N VAL A 616 29.46 13.19 6.80
CA VAL A 616 28.55 14.29 7.12
C VAL A 616 28.83 14.83 8.52
N ILE A 617 28.63 16.13 8.71
CA ILE A 617 28.62 16.83 10.01
C ILE A 617 27.41 17.77 10.08
#